data_AF-A0A0C3CGV9-F1
#
_entry.id   AF-A0A0C3CGV9-F1
#
_cell.length_a   1.000
_cell.length_b   1.000
_cell.length_c   1.000
_cell.angle_alpha   90.00
_cell.angle_beta   90.00
_cell.angle_gamma   90.00
#
_symmetry.space_group_name_H-M   'P 1'
#
loop_
_entity.id
_entity.type
_entity.pdbx_description
1 polymer ?
#
loop_
_entity_poly.entity_id
_entity_poly.type
_entity_poly.pdbx_seq_one_letter_code
_entity_poly.pdbx_strand_id
1 'polypeptide(L)'
;IPKILVFSVQNTDIKISKKISFKDGDERVTFSLKGIVYFGDFHYTSKVCSGNSVWFHDGMTTRKECTYEKKLCDFTDTKLTTCQNKTASQVIYAQK
;
A
#
# COMPACT_ATOMS: atom_id res chain seq x y z
N ILE A 1 4.02 -14.50 14.04
CA ILE A 1 3.12 -13.51 13.35
C ILE A 1 2.78 -13.98 11.92
N PRO A 2 1.58 -13.74 11.34
CA PRO A 2 1.26 -14.11 9.95
C PRO A 2 2.24 -13.54 8.90
N LYS A 3 2.38 -14.22 7.74
CA LYS A 3 3.29 -13.79 6.66
C LYS A 3 2.80 -12.58 5.87
N ILE A 4 1.49 -12.33 5.89
CA ILE A 4 0.84 -11.17 5.25
C ILE A 4 0.00 -10.47 6.33
N LEU A 5 0.10 -9.16 6.39
CA LEU A 5 -0.69 -8.31 7.27
C LEU A 5 -1.48 -7.32 6.41
N VAL A 6 -2.77 -7.21 6.71
CA VAL A 6 -3.67 -6.24 6.09
C VAL A 6 -4.24 -5.36 7.20
N PHE A 7 -4.01 -4.06 7.12
CA PHE A 7 -4.53 -3.09 8.07
C PHE A 7 -5.66 -2.31 7.41
N SER A 8 -6.81 -2.24 8.08
CA SER A 8 -7.83 -1.25 7.76
C SER A 8 -7.41 0.10 8.34
N VAL A 9 -7.35 1.13 7.48
CA VAL A 9 -6.81 2.46 7.82
C VAL A 9 -7.76 3.59 7.40
N GLN A 10 -9.00 3.25 7.07
CA GLN A 10 -10.00 4.23 6.65
C GLN A 10 -10.27 5.24 7.77
N ASN A 11 -10.34 6.53 7.40
CA ASN A 11 -10.57 7.65 8.33
C ASN A 11 -9.52 7.75 9.44
N THR A 12 -8.29 7.31 9.20
CA THR A 12 -7.18 7.46 10.15
C THR A 12 -6.16 8.49 9.65
N ASP A 13 -5.60 9.28 10.57
CA ASP A 13 -4.47 10.15 10.29
C ASP A 13 -3.17 9.38 10.55
N ILE A 14 -2.74 8.61 9.55
CA ILE A 14 -1.51 7.83 9.58
C ILE A 14 -0.63 8.14 8.38
N LYS A 15 0.65 7.78 8.51
CA LYS A 15 1.58 7.70 7.38
C LYS A 15 1.82 6.23 7.04
N ILE A 16 1.92 5.92 5.74
CA ILE A 16 2.18 4.56 5.29
C ILE A 16 3.67 4.41 5.07
N SER A 17 4.34 3.76 6.02
CA SER A 17 5.76 3.45 5.90
C SER A 17 6.01 2.30 4.93
N LYS A 18 7.10 2.38 4.17
CA LYS A 18 7.48 1.34 3.19
C LYS A 18 7.85 0.00 3.84
N LYS A 19 8.22 0.03 5.12
CA LYS A 19 8.54 -1.12 5.95
C LYS A 19 7.95 -0.93 7.34
N ILE A 20 7.51 -2.02 7.94
CA ILE A 20 7.13 -2.11 9.35
C ILE A 20 7.86 -3.30 9.99
N SER A 21 8.04 -3.25 11.30
CA SER A 21 8.68 -4.34 12.04
C SER A 21 7.92 -4.64 13.31
N PHE A 22 7.87 -5.93 13.65
CA PHE A 22 7.34 -6.42 14.92
C PHE A 22 8.42 -7.22 15.64
N LYS A 23 8.36 -7.23 16.97
CA LYS A 23 9.16 -8.11 17.81
C LYS A 23 8.36 -9.41 18.05
N ASP A 24 8.96 -10.55 17.75
CA ASP A 24 8.40 -11.89 17.98
C ASP A 24 9.42 -12.68 18.81
N GLY A 25 9.24 -12.71 20.14
CA GLY A 25 10.30 -13.13 21.06
C GLY A 25 11.53 -12.21 20.97
N ASP A 26 12.71 -12.78 20.73
CA ASP A 26 13.95 -12.02 20.51
C ASP A 26 14.18 -11.67 19.02
N GLU A 27 13.33 -12.15 18.13
CA GLU A 27 13.46 -11.91 16.70
C GLU A 27 12.72 -10.63 16.27
N ARG A 28 13.31 -9.93 15.29
CA ARG A 28 12.67 -8.78 14.61
C ARG A 28 12.18 -9.22 13.24
N VAL A 29 10.86 -9.35 13.10
CA VAL A 29 10.22 -9.69 11.83
C VAL A 29 9.93 -8.40 11.07
N THR A 30 10.46 -8.27 9.84
CA THR A 30 10.27 -7.10 8.99
C THR A 30 9.36 -7.40 7.81
N PHE A 31 8.43 -6.50 7.55
CA PHE A 31 7.51 -6.58 6.43
C PHE A 31 7.74 -5.42 5.48
N SER A 32 7.59 -5.67 4.18
CA SER A 32 7.64 -4.64 3.14
C SER A 32 6.24 -4.36 2.61
N LEU A 33 5.97 -3.11 2.26
CA LEU A 33 4.73 -2.70 1.63
C LEU A 33 4.54 -3.45 0.30
N LYS A 34 3.36 -4.03 0.11
CA LYS A 34 2.97 -4.78 -1.10
C LYS A 34 1.82 -4.15 -1.84
N GLY A 35 0.96 -3.41 -1.15
CA GLY A 35 -0.10 -2.68 -1.82
C GLY A 35 -0.86 -1.74 -0.90
N ILE A 36 -1.61 -0.84 -1.54
CA ILE A 36 -2.49 0.10 -0.88
C ILE A 36 -3.79 0.11 -1.67
N VAL A 37 -4.91 -0.03 -0.99
CA VAL A 37 -6.25 0.15 -1.56
C VAL A 37 -6.75 1.51 -1.15
N TYR A 38 -7.17 2.32 -2.11
CA TYR A 38 -7.72 3.65 -1.93
C TYR A 38 -9.22 3.64 -2.17
N PHE A 39 -9.95 4.49 -1.44
CA PHE A 39 -11.38 4.69 -1.61
C PHE A 39 -11.71 6.18 -1.66
N GLY A 40 -12.68 6.53 -2.50
CA GLY A 40 -13.26 7.86 -2.65
C GLY A 40 -14.21 7.84 -3.84
N ASP A 41 -15.19 8.75 -3.89
CA ASP A 41 -16.15 8.85 -5.00
C ASP A 41 -16.81 7.50 -5.38
N PHE A 42 -17.20 6.71 -4.38
CA PHE A 42 -17.82 5.38 -4.55
C PHE A 42 -17.01 4.39 -5.40
N HIS A 43 -15.69 4.59 -5.53
CA HIS A 43 -14.81 3.78 -6.38
C HIS A 43 -13.49 3.46 -5.69
N TYR A 44 -13.12 2.18 -5.70
CA TYR A 44 -11.86 1.69 -5.16
C TYR A 44 -10.79 1.65 -6.24
N THR A 45 -9.58 2.12 -5.91
CA THR A 45 -8.39 1.98 -6.75
C THR A 45 -7.25 1.42 -5.90
N SER A 46 -6.16 0.98 -6.53
CA SER A 46 -5.03 0.44 -5.78
C SER A 46 -3.68 0.81 -6.37
N LYS A 47 -2.67 0.77 -5.51
CA LYS A 47 -1.26 0.71 -5.89
C LYS A 47 -0.72 -0.66 -5.52
N VAL A 48 -0.13 -1.36 -6.49
CA VAL A 48 0.56 -2.63 -6.31
C VAL A 48 2.06 -2.38 -6.30
N CYS A 49 2.73 -2.80 -5.23
CA CYS A 49 4.17 -2.66 -5.06
C CYS A 49 4.86 -3.99 -5.38
N SER A 50 5.56 -4.05 -6.53
CA SER A 50 6.32 -5.23 -6.96
C SER A 50 7.81 -4.87 -7.07
N GLY A 51 8.62 -5.45 -6.20
CA GLY A 51 10.02 -5.05 -6.05
C GLY A 51 10.12 -3.58 -5.62
N ASN A 52 10.78 -2.76 -6.44
CA ASN A 52 10.84 -1.31 -6.25
C ASN A 52 9.86 -0.56 -7.16
N SER A 53 9.01 -1.24 -7.93
CA SER A 53 8.07 -0.62 -8.88
C SER A 53 6.68 -0.50 -8.27
N VAL A 54 6.02 0.64 -8.51
CA VAL A 54 4.64 0.87 -8.12
C VAL A 54 3.77 0.95 -9.36
N TRP A 55 2.68 0.20 -9.35
CA TRP A 55 1.72 0.09 -10.43
C TRP A 55 0.34 0.51 -9.93
N PHE A 56 -0.30 1.44 -10.62
CA PHE A 56 -1.66 1.87 -10.34
C PHE A 56 -2.68 0.97 -11.05
N HIS A 57 -3.73 0.60 -10.33
CA HIS A 57 -4.84 -0.18 -10.84
C HIS A 57 -6.14 0.52 -10.48
N ASP A 58 -6.86 0.99 -11.50
CA ASP A 58 -8.14 1.66 -11.32
C ASP A 58 -9.30 0.65 -11.24
N GLY A 59 -9.21 -0.45 -12.00
CA GLY A 59 -10.24 -1.48 -12.05
C GLY A 59 -11.48 -1.12 -12.90
N MET A 60 -11.86 0.16 -12.99
CA MET A 60 -12.94 0.62 -13.87
C MET A 60 -12.39 1.08 -15.22
N THR A 61 -11.40 1.99 -15.19
CA THR A 61 -10.80 2.57 -16.39
C THR A 61 -9.75 1.64 -17.00
N THR A 62 -8.84 1.11 -16.17
CA THR A 62 -7.74 0.26 -16.64
C THR A 62 -8.15 -1.21 -16.82
N ARG A 63 -9.36 -1.59 -16.39
CA ARG A 63 -9.87 -2.97 -16.39
C ARG A 63 -8.89 -3.92 -15.68
N LYS A 64 -8.27 -4.85 -16.41
CA LYS A 64 -7.29 -5.81 -15.90
C LYS A 64 -5.85 -5.29 -15.89
N GLU A 65 -5.59 -4.18 -16.57
CA GLU A 65 -4.24 -3.65 -16.74
C GLU A 65 -3.86 -2.74 -15.57
N CYS A 66 -2.56 -2.75 -15.25
CA CYS A 66 -1.98 -1.80 -14.31
C CYS A 66 -1.09 -0.81 -15.07
N THR A 67 -1.10 0.46 -14.66
CA THR A 67 -0.24 1.50 -15.22
C THR A 67 0.96 1.71 -14.32
N TYR A 68 2.17 1.64 -14.87
CA TYR A 68 3.37 1.98 -14.11
C TYR A 68 3.32 3.46 -13.67
N GLU A 69 3.56 3.72 -12.39
CA GLU A 69 3.68 5.10 -11.89
C GLU A 69 5.14 5.52 -11.79
N LYS A 70 5.88 4.94 -10.83
CA LYS A 70 7.29 5.23 -10.55
C LYS A 70 7.85 4.25 -9.52
N LYS A 71 9.10 4.45 -9.09
CA LYS A 71 9.71 3.63 -8.06
C LYS A 71 9.13 3.94 -6.67
N LEU A 72 9.06 2.93 -5.81
CA LEU A 72 8.52 3.07 -4.45
C LEU A 72 9.34 4.07 -3.61
N CYS A 73 10.66 4.12 -3.82
CA CYS A 73 11.54 5.10 -3.17
C CYS A 73 11.20 6.56 -3.53
N ASP A 74 10.54 6.80 -4.66
CA ASP A 74 10.21 8.14 -5.15
C ASP A 74 8.89 8.67 -4.56
N PHE A 75 8.22 7.87 -3.72
CA PHE A 75 7.07 8.30 -2.93
C PHE A 75 7.51 8.70 -1.52
N THR A 76 7.02 9.85 -1.04
CA THR A 76 7.04 10.12 0.40
C THR A 76 5.95 9.30 1.08
N ASP A 77 6.14 8.98 2.37
CA ASP A 77 5.16 8.18 3.12
C ASP A 77 3.78 8.88 3.19
N THR A 78 3.76 10.22 3.20
CA THR A 78 2.52 11.01 3.09
C THR A 78 1.88 10.90 1.70
N LYS A 79 2.65 10.80 0.61
CA LYS A 79 2.10 10.62 -0.75
C LYS A 79 1.58 9.20 -0.99
N LEU A 80 1.83 8.26 -0.08
CA LEU A 80 1.26 6.91 -0.12
C LEU A 80 -0.15 6.86 0.49
N THR A 81 -0.54 7.83 1.33
CA THR A 81 -1.88 7.83 1.97
C THR A 81 -2.98 8.33 1.06
N THR A 82 -2.63 9.04 -0.03
CA THR A 82 -3.58 9.56 -1.02
C THR A 82 -3.22 9.16 -2.45
N CYS A 83 -4.23 9.01 -3.30
CA CYS A 83 -4.07 8.75 -4.72
C CYS A 83 -5.27 9.31 -5.48
N GLN A 84 -5.04 10.26 -6.41
CA GLN A 84 -6.10 10.83 -7.26
C GLN A 84 -7.37 11.23 -6.49
N ASN A 85 -7.23 12.06 -5.44
CA ASN A 85 -8.30 12.50 -4.53
C ASN A 85 -8.96 11.41 -3.67
N LYS A 86 -8.46 10.18 -3.71
CA LYS A 86 -8.88 9.06 -2.84
C LYS A 86 -7.93 8.89 -1.66
N THR A 87 -8.44 8.37 -0.55
CA THR A 87 -7.68 8.10 0.67
C THR A 87 -7.47 6.61 0.87
N ALA A 88 -6.34 6.22 1.47
CA ALA A 88 -6.07 4.83 1.80
C ALA A 88 -7.17 4.25 2.71
N SER A 89 -7.63 3.06 2.37
CA SER A 89 -8.63 2.28 3.11
C SER A 89 -8.01 1.00 3.67
N GLN A 90 -7.09 0.38 2.92
CA GLN A 90 -6.34 -0.80 3.35
C GLN A 90 -4.87 -0.68 2.96
N VAL A 91 -4.00 -1.25 3.79
CA VAL A 91 -2.56 -1.34 3.53
C VAL A 91 -2.11 -2.77 3.70
N ILE A 92 -1.41 -3.30 2.71
CA ILE A 92 -0.95 -4.68 2.68
C ILE A 92 0.57 -4.73 2.83
N TYR A 93 1.04 -5.50 3.80
CA TYR A 93 2.43 -5.78 4.08
C TYR A 93 2.70 -7.28 4.02
N ALA A 94 3.86 -7.68 3.52
CA ALA A 94 4.29 -9.07 3.56
C ALA A 94 5.75 -9.21 4.00
N GLN A 95 6.07 -10.33 4.65
CA GLN A 95 7.44 -10.74 4.92
C GLN A 95 8.20 -10.96 3.60
N LYS A 96 9.54 -11.01 3.66
CA LYS A 96 10.36 -11.36 2.50
C LYS A 96 10.01 -12.74 1.94
#